data_AF-A0A8J6NW99-F1
#
_entry.id   AF-A0A8J6NW99-F1
#
_cell.length_a   1.000
_cell.length_b   1.000
_cell.length_c   1.000
_cell.angle_alpha   90.00
_cell.angle_beta   90.00
_cell.angle_gamma   90.00
#
_symmetry.space_group_name_H-M   'P 1'
#
loop_
_entity.id
_entity.type
_entity.pdbx_description
1 polymer ?
#
loop_
_entity_poly.entity_id
_entity_poly.type
_entity_poly.pdbx_seq_one_letter_code
_entity_poly.pdbx_strand_id
1 'polypeptide(L)'
;MTPEEFRAIMAYLRERVHLGTQEAKSPVVITFHAPTEEEMMDAGLNAEGVKRILRVPWWEDMVADIVETPDYCDPGDSPQQVLEYAKDVVSDYIRKRFTLNGE
;
A
#
# COMPACT_ATOMS: atom_id res chain seq x y z
N MET A 1 12.01 2.10 15.48
CA MET A 1 11.69 2.70 14.17
C MET A 1 11.43 4.17 14.33
N THR A 2 12.14 4.99 13.57
CA THR A 2 11.99 6.45 13.52
C THR A 2 10.86 6.86 12.58
N PRO A 3 10.34 8.10 12.69
CA PRO A 3 9.37 8.63 11.74
C PRO A 3 9.85 8.63 10.28
N GLU A 4 11.15 8.79 10.05
CA GLU A 4 11.75 8.80 8.71
C GLU A 4 11.75 7.40 8.09
N GLU A 5 12.19 6.39 8.85
CA GLU A 5 12.15 4.98 8.42
C GLU A 5 10.71 4.54 8.13
N PHE A 6 9.77 4.98 8.96
CA PHE A 6 8.35 4.70 8.77
C PHE A 6 7.80 5.32 7.47
N ARG A 7 8.14 6.59 7.21
CA ARG A 7 7.78 7.27 5.96
C ARG A 7 8.42 6.59 4.75
N ALA A 8 9.66 6.11 4.86
CA ALA A 8 10.34 5.38 3.80
C ALA A 8 9.62 4.06 3.46
N ILE A 9 9.23 3.27 4.47
CA ILE A 9 8.47 2.04 4.24
C ILE A 9 7.11 2.33 3.60
N MET A 10 6.40 3.35 4.10
CA MET A 10 5.11 3.76 3.53
C MET A 10 5.26 4.21 2.06
N ALA A 11 6.28 5.01 1.76
CA ALA A 11 6.56 5.45 0.39
C ALA A 11 6.86 4.27 -0.54
N TYR A 12 7.68 3.33 -0.08
CA TYR A 12 8.01 2.12 -0.81
C TYR A 12 6.78 1.27 -1.12
N LEU A 13 5.90 1.06 -0.15
CA LEU A 13 4.67 0.28 -0.35
C LEU A 13 3.70 0.99 -1.30
N ARG A 14 3.58 2.32 -1.24
CA ARG A 14 2.76 3.09 -2.20
C ARG A 14 3.27 2.96 -3.63
N GLU A 15 4.58 2.84 -3.82
CA GLU A 15 5.18 2.66 -5.15
C GLU A 15 4.82 1.30 -5.77
N ARG A 16 4.54 0.28 -4.93
CA ARG A 16 4.12 -1.06 -5.36
C ARG A 16 2.63 -1.18 -5.75
N VAL A 17 1.87 -0.09 -5.65
CA VAL A 17 0.50 -0.01 -6.15
C VAL A 17 0.54 0.46 -7.60
N HIS A 18 0.06 -0.37 -8.51
CA HIS A 18 0.10 -0.10 -9.94
C HIS A 18 -1.28 -0.31 -10.59
N LEU A 19 -1.50 0.39 -11.69
CA LEU A 19 -2.60 0.09 -12.60
C LEU A 19 -2.30 -1.22 -13.32
N GLY A 20 -3.21 -2.17 -13.19
CA GLY A 20 -3.20 -3.42 -13.94
C GLY A 20 -3.62 -3.20 -15.40
N THR A 21 -3.41 -4.22 -16.22
CA THR A 21 -3.83 -4.20 -17.62
C THR A 21 -5.36 -4.17 -17.70
N GLN A 22 -5.89 -3.15 -18.36
CA GLN A 22 -7.33 -2.94 -18.53
C GLN A 22 -7.93 -4.07 -19.39
N GLU A 23 -8.69 -4.98 -18.78
CA GLU A 23 -9.55 -5.91 -19.54
C GLU A 23 -10.86 -5.21 -19.91
N ALA A 24 -11.40 -5.53 -21.09
CA ALA A 24 -12.50 -4.82 -21.75
C ALA A 24 -13.83 -4.73 -20.96
N LYS A 25 -13.91 -5.26 -19.74
CA LYS A 25 -15.11 -5.27 -18.87
C LYS A 25 -14.94 -4.56 -17.52
N SER A 26 -13.72 -4.21 -17.11
CA SER A 26 -13.48 -3.42 -15.90
C SER A 26 -12.62 -2.20 -16.27
N PRO A 27 -13.13 -0.97 -16.07
CA PRO A 27 -12.43 0.22 -16.56
C PRO A 27 -11.14 0.50 -15.78
N VAL A 28 -11.00 0.02 -14.55
CA VAL A 28 -9.79 0.20 -13.75
C VAL A 28 -9.49 -1.10 -12.99
N VAL A 29 -8.25 -1.57 -13.09
CA VAL A 29 -7.74 -2.69 -12.31
C VAL A 29 -6.58 -2.16 -11.48
N ILE A 30 -6.62 -2.37 -10.17
CA ILE A 30 -5.51 -2.06 -9.28
C ILE A 30 -4.79 -3.36 -8.91
N THR A 31 -3.48 -3.30 -8.96
CA THR A 31 -2.60 -4.40 -8.58
C THR A 31 -1.66 -3.92 -7.49
N PHE A 32 -1.45 -4.75 -6.48
CA PHE A 32 -0.48 -4.49 -5.42
C PHE A 32 0.56 -5.61 -5.41
N HIS A 33 1.80 -5.26 -5.73
CA HIS A 33 2.91 -6.18 -5.69
C HIS A 33 3.49 -6.22 -4.26
N ALA A 34 2.80 -6.97 -3.40
CA ALA A 34 3.21 -7.21 -2.02
C ALA A 34 4.70 -7.62 -1.98
N PRO A 35 5.58 -6.76 -1.42
CA PRO A 35 7.00 -7.04 -1.43
C PRO A 35 7.36 -8.09 -0.39
N THR A 36 8.44 -8.82 -0.67
CA THR A 36 9.06 -9.73 0.30
C THR A 36 9.94 -8.98 1.31
N GLU A 37 10.24 -9.62 2.44
CA GLU A 37 11.18 -9.09 3.44
C GLU A 37 12.53 -8.74 2.79
N GLU A 38 13.03 -9.62 1.91
CA GLU A 38 14.31 -9.45 1.22
C GLU A 38 14.31 -8.23 0.29
N GLU A 39 13.28 -8.06 -0.54
CA GLU A 39 13.18 -6.90 -1.43
C GLU A 39 13.16 -5.57 -0.67
N MET A 40 12.44 -5.52 0.46
CA MET A 40 12.39 -4.31 1.29
C MET A 40 13.73 -4.02 1.95
N MET A 41 14.46 -5.06 2.39
CA MET A 41 15.80 -4.90 2.95
C MET A 41 16.82 -4.47 1.89
N ASP A 42 16.75 -5.02 0.68
CA ASP A 42 17.61 -4.63 -0.45
C ASP A 42 17.38 -3.17 -0.88
N ALA A 43 16.14 -2.70 -0.78
CA ALA A 43 15.79 -1.28 -0.95
C ALA A 43 16.31 -0.36 0.17
N GLY A 44 17.06 -0.89 1.15
CA GLY A 44 17.65 -0.12 2.24
C GLY A 44 16.67 0.25 3.35
N LEU A 45 15.50 -0.40 3.43
CA LEU A 45 14.52 -0.15 4.48
C LEU A 45 14.94 -0.79 5.80
N ASN A 46 14.47 -0.23 6.91
CA ASN A 46 14.77 -0.71 8.25
C ASN A 46 14.27 -2.15 8.45
N ALA A 47 15.19 -3.10 8.70
CA ALA A 47 14.87 -4.52 8.81
C ALA A 47 13.87 -4.86 9.93
N GLU A 48 13.92 -4.17 11.07
CA GLU A 48 12.94 -4.37 12.15
C GLU A 48 11.55 -3.89 11.74
N GLY A 49 11.46 -2.75 11.05
CA GLY A 49 10.21 -2.20 10.56
C GLY A 49 9.57 -3.03 9.46
N VAL A 50 10.38 -3.52 8.52
CA VAL A 50 9.96 -4.47 7.49
C VAL A 50 9.36 -5.72 8.14
N LYS A 51 10.11 -6.36 9.06
CA LYS A 51 9.64 -7.54 9.80
C LYS A 51 8.34 -7.29 10.54
N ARG A 52 8.20 -6.12 11.15
CA ARG A 52 7.01 -5.76 11.92
C ARG A 52 5.80 -5.53 11.01
N ILE A 53 5.97 -4.86 9.87
CA ILE A 53 4.90 -4.57 8.92
C ILE A 53 4.44 -5.84 8.19
N LEU A 54 5.35 -6.69 7.71
CA LEU A 54 4.98 -7.90 6.97
C LEU A 54 4.36 -9.01 7.84
N ARG A 55 4.44 -8.89 9.18
CA ARG A 55 3.90 -9.88 10.13
C ARG A 55 2.62 -9.43 10.83
N VAL A 56 2.08 -8.27 10.45
CA VAL A 56 0.84 -7.79 11.06
C VAL A 56 -0.36 -8.62 10.59
N PRO A 57 -1.35 -8.87 11.46
CA PRO A 57 -2.51 -9.70 11.11
C PRO A 57 -3.42 -9.03 10.07
N TRP A 58 -3.34 -7.71 9.91
CA TRP A 58 -4.15 -6.93 8.97
C TRP A 58 -3.49 -6.75 7.59
N TRP A 59 -2.34 -7.38 7.35
CA TRP A 59 -1.61 -7.23 6.08
C TRP A 59 -2.48 -7.65 4.90
N GLU A 60 -3.09 -8.84 4.99
CA GLU A 60 -3.96 -9.38 3.95
C GLU A 60 -5.21 -8.50 3.73
N ASP A 61 -5.79 -7.96 4.80
CA ASP A 61 -6.91 -7.00 4.70
C ASP A 61 -6.50 -5.73 3.94
N MET A 62 -5.30 -5.21 4.21
CA MET A 62 -4.78 -4.04 3.49
C MET A 62 -4.61 -4.37 1.99
N VAL A 63 -4.06 -5.53 1.66
CA VAL A 63 -3.88 -5.96 0.27
C VAL A 63 -5.23 -6.09 -0.45
N ALA A 64 -6.23 -6.68 0.22
CA ALA A 64 -7.58 -6.80 -0.31
C ALA A 64 -8.19 -5.42 -0.59
N ASP A 65 -8.20 -4.52 0.41
CA ASP A 65 -8.76 -3.17 0.27
C ASP A 65 -8.09 -2.35 -0.87
N ILE A 66 -6.79 -2.54 -1.10
CA ILE A 66 -6.07 -1.89 -2.21
C ILE A 66 -6.57 -2.41 -3.56
N VAL A 67 -6.69 -3.74 -3.72
CA VAL A 67 -7.12 -4.36 -4.98
C VAL A 67 -8.61 -4.11 -5.25
N GLU A 68 -9.42 -4.07 -4.21
CA GLU A 68 -10.87 -3.81 -4.26
C GLU A 68 -11.20 -2.30 -4.30
N THR A 69 -10.20 -1.41 -4.19
CA THR A 69 -10.41 0.05 -4.26
C THR A 69 -11.27 0.51 -5.45
N PRO A 70 -11.11 -0.02 -6.68
CA PRO A 70 -11.96 0.35 -7.81
C PRO A 70 -13.46 0.08 -7.59
N ASP A 71 -13.83 -0.94 -6.82
CA ASP A 71 -15.23 -1.29 -6.54
C ASP A 71 -15.92 -0.27 -5.63
N TYR A 72 -15.15 0.54 -4.90
CA TYR A 72 -15.63 1.60 -4.02
C TYR A 72 -15.54 3.00 -4.63
N CYS A 73 -14.93 3.13 -5.82
CA CYS A 73 -14.78 4.40 -6.52
C CYS A 73 -15.96 4.68 -7.46
N ASP A 74 -16.14 5.94 -7.86
CA ASP A 74 -17.17 6.27 -8.84
C ASP A 74 -16.75 5.74 -10.22
N PRO A 75 -17.66 5.15 -11.02
CA PRO A 75 -17.32 4.66 -12.37
C PRO A 75 -16.87 5.79 -13.32
N GLY A 76 -17.11 7.06 -12.98
CA GLY A 76 -16.60 8.23 -13.68
C GLY A 76 -15.21 8.70 -13.23
N ASP A 77 -14.64 8.13 -12.15
CA ASP A 77 -13.29 8.48 -11.70
C ASP A 77 -12.25 8.00 -12.72
N SER A 78 -11.27 8.85 -12.99
CA SER A 78 -10.16 8.48 -13.86
C SER A 78 -9.31 7.37 -13.23
N PRO A 79 -8.65 6.50 -14.03
CA PRO A 79 -7.75 5.47 -13.50
C PRO A 79 -6.67 6.04 -12.56
N GLN A 80 -6.19 7.25 -12.83
CA GLN A 80 -5.21 7.93 -11.99
C GLN A 80 -5.78 8.32 -10.63
N GLN A 81 -7.04 8.78 -10.56
CA GLN A 81 -7.68 9.08 -9.28
C GLN A 81 -7.85 7.81 -8.45
N VAL A 82 -8.33 6.71 -9.06
CA VAL A 82 -8.47 5.41 -8.39
C VAL A 82 -7.12 4.89 -7.89
N LEU A 83 -6.05 5.06 -8.68
CA LEU A 83 -4.70 4.70 -8.27
C LEU A 83 -4.23 5.49 -7.04
N GLU A 84 -4.47 6.79 -7.01
CA GLU A 84 -4.10 7.62 -5.86
C GLU A 84 -4.91 7.24 -4.62
N TYR A 85 -6.21 6.91 -4.76
CA TYR A 85 -7.01 6.36 -3.66
C TYR A 85 -6.42 5.05 -3.11
N ALA A 86 -6.04 4.13 -3.99
CA ALA A 86 -5.44 2.86 -3.58
C ALA A 86 -4.10 3.07 -2.83
N LYS A 87 -3.28 4.04 -3.25
CA LYS A 87 -2.07 4.44 -2.52
C LYS A 87 -2.36 5.11 -1.19
N ASP A 88 -3.48 5.82 -1.08
CA ASP A 88 -3.90 6.44 0.17
C ASP A 88 -4.41 5.39 1.16
N VAL A 89 -5.05 4.31 0.71
CA VAL A 89 -5.39 3.14 1.55
C VAL A 89 -4.14 2.58 2.23
N VAL A 90 -3.04 2.37 1.50
CA VAL A 90 -1.75 1.94 2.09
C VAL A 90 -1.33 2.89 3.22
N SER A 91 -1.38 4.19 2.96
CA SER A 91 -0.96 5.22 3.92
C SER A 91 -1.86 5.23 5.16
N ASP A 92 -3.17 5.11 4.97
CA ASP A 92 -4.17 5.11 6.03
C ASP A 92 -4.02 3.88 6.94
N TYR A 93 -3.87 2.68 6.34
CA TYR A 93 -3.64 1.45 7.08
C TYR A 93 -2.42 1.54 7.99
N ILE A 94 -1.31 1.98 7.41
CA ILE A 94 -0.04 2.11 8.08
C ILE A 94 -0.13 3.17 9.19
N ARG A 95 -0.67 4.37 8.91
CA ARG A 95 -0.80 5.46 9.89
C ARG A 95 -1.73 5.14 11.05
N LYS A 96 -2.89 4.51 10.80
CA LYS A 96 -3.87 4.17 11.85
C LYS A 96 -3.34 3.17 12.86
N ARG A 97 -2.46 2.26 12.42
CA ARG A 97 -2.07 1.07 13.20
C ARG A 97 -0.66 1.16 13.76
N PHE A 98 0.21 1.89 13.07
CA PHE A 98 1.46 2.38 13.62
C PHE A 98 1.25 3.85 13.93
N THR A 99 0.50 4.13 14.99
CA THR A 99 0.67 5.40 15.68
C THR A 99 2.15 5.50 16.04
N LEU A 100 2.89 6.31 15.28
CA LEU A 100 4.11 6.90 15.81
C LEU A 100 3.65 7.56 17.10
N ASN A 101 3.93 6.96 18.26
CA ASN A 101 3.68 7.57 19.55
C ASN A 101 4.46 8.88 19.57
N GLY A 102 3.82 9.94 19.11
CA GLY A 102 4.19 11.31 19.38
C GLY A 102 3.55 11.63 20.71
N GLU A 103 4.38 11.52 21.76
CA GLU A 103 4.25 12.17 23.07
C GLU A 103 3.11 11.73 24.00
#